data_AF-A0A679J3R8-F1
#
_entry.id   AF-A0A679J3R8-F1
#
_cell.length_a   1.000
_cell.length_b   1.000
_cell.length_c   1.000
_cell.angle_alpha   90.00
_cell.angle_beta   90.00
_cell.angle_gamma   90.00
#
_symmetry.space_group_name_H-M   'P 1'
#
loop_
_entity.id
_entity.type
_entity.pdbx_description
1 polymer ?
#
loop_
_entity_poly.entity_id
_entity_poly.type
_entity_poly.pdbx_seq_one_letter_code
_entity_poly.pdbx_strand_id
1 'polypeptide(L)'
;MTHTCPRCNRPGIGALAKRWSSRAAPAECTVCGGLSHVLASTDSGIWAAGVVILLVSLIGALGLHSALFFASGLVLAVALNIWAWRRAKMYPISAEAASLAGKVHWTLAGIYAFLALFQ
;
A
#
# COMPACT_ATOMS: atom_id res chain seq x y z
N MET A 1 2.71 -15.82 -4.23
CA MET A 1 3.97 -15.61 -3.48
C MET A 1 3.62 -15.15 -2.08
N THR A 2 4.27 -15.72 -1.07
CA THR A 2 4.10 -15.38 0.35
C THR A 2 5.32 -14.60 0.85
N HIS A 3 5.09 -13.59 1.68
CA HIS A 3 6.11 -12.81 2.36
C HIS A 3 6.43 -13.38 3.74
N THR A 4 7.67 -13.17 4.16
CA THR A 4 8.17 -13.54 5.48
C THR A 4 7.49 -12.71 6.56
N CYS A 5 6.95 -13.39 7.57
CA CYS A 5 6.37 -12.74 8.74
C CYS A 5 7.49 -12.19 9.65
N PRO A 6 7.41 -10.93 10.11
CA PRO A 6 8.43 -10.33 10.98
C PRO A 6 8.45 -10.95 12.40
N ARG A 7 7.41 -11.69 12.80
CA ARG A 7 7.30 -12.29 14.14
C ARG A 7 7.87 -13.71 14.20
N CYS A 8 7.50 -14.59 13.26
CA CYS A 8 7.95 -15.98 13.25
C CYS A 8 9.05 -16.27 12.21
N ASN A 9 9.42 -15.27 11.40
CA ASN A 9 10.42 -15.35 10.33
C ASN A 9 10.16 -16.45 9.27
N ARG A 10 8.92 -16.94 9.16
CA ARG A 10 8.49 -17.93 8.17
C ARG A 10 7.63 -17.28 7.08
N PRO A 11 7.63 -17.81 5.85
CA PRO A 11 6.73 -17.35 4.79
C PRO A 11 5.28 -17.72 5.16
N GLY A 12 4.43 -16.72 5.30
CA GLY A 12 3.03 -16.96 5.71
C GLY A 12 2.09 -15.78 5.52
N ILE A 13 2.53 -14.69 4.90
CA ILE A 13 1.70 -13.52 4.60
C ILE A 13 1.49 -13.43 3.09
N GLY A 14 0.25 -13.44 2.61
CA GLY A 14 -0.03 -13.32 1.18
C GLY A 14 0.43 -11.97 0.59
N ALA A 15 0.78 -11.94 -0.70
CA ALA A 15 1.15 -10.69 -1.39
C ALA A 15 0.04 -9.64 -1.38
N LEU A 16 -1.21 -10.05 -1.64
CA LEU A 16 -2.38 -9.16 -1.55
C LEU A 16 -2.64 -8.74 -0.10
N ALA A 17 -2.55 -9.67 0.86
CA ALA A 17 -2.72 -9.35 2.28
C ALA A 17 -1.72 -8.27 2.72
N LYS A 18 -0.46 -8.36 2.29
CA LYS A 18 0.55 -7.31 2.53
C LYS A 18 0.17 -5.98 1.86
N ARG A 19 -0.25 -6.01 0.60
CA ARG A 19 -0.56 -4.81 -0.19
C ARG A 19 -1.73 -4.01 0.38
N TRP A 20 -2.73 -4.70 0.88
CA TRP A 20 -3.92 -4.10 1.50
C TRP A 20 -3.80 -3.97 3.03
N SER A 21 -2.64 -4.29 3.60
CA SER A 21 -2.44 -4.20 5.04
C SER A 21 -2.34 -2.74 5.49
N SER A 22 -3.04 -2.42 6.57
CA SER A 22 -2.95 -1.14 7.25
C SER A 22 -2.94 -1.35 8.76
N ARG A 23 -2.76 -0.29 9.56
CA ARG A 23 -2.92 -0.40 11.02
C ARG A 23 -4.33 -0.83 11.43
N ALA A 24 -5.35 -0.40 10.69
CA ALA A 24 -6.75 -0.72 10.95
C ALA A 24 -7.15 -2.12 10.47
N ALA A 25 -6.53 -2.59 9.39
CA ALA A 25 -6.72 -3.91 8.81
C ALA A 25 -5.35 -4.57 8.59
N PRO A 26 -4.70 -5.08 9.65
CA PRO A 26 -3.40 -5.72 9.52
C PRO A 26 -3.52 -7.07 8.81
N ALA A 27 -2.43 -7.49 8.15
CA ALA A 27 -2.32 -8.82 7.59
C ALA A 27 -2.01 -9.85 8.68
N GLU A 28 -2.76 -10.95 8.69
CA GLU A 28 -2.52 -12.08 9.56
C GLU A 28 -1.58 -13.11 8.90
N CYS A 29 -0.64 -13.64 9.70
CA CYS A 29 0.22 -14.73 9.26
C CYS A 29 -0.47 -16.08 9.44
N THR A 30 -0.58 -16.87 8.37
CA THR A 30 -1.21 -18.21 8.41
C THR A 30 -0.45 -19.25 9.23
N VAL A 31 0.79 -18.96 9.64
CA VAL A 31 1.66 -19.90 10.38
C VAL A 31 1.64 -19.64 11.88
N CYS A 32 1.67 -18.37 12.31
CA CYS A 32 1.76 -18.01 13.72
C CYS A 32 0.57 -17.17 14.24
N GLY A 33 -0.40 -16.83 13.40
CA GLY A 33 -1.51 -15.94 13.74
C GLY A 33 -1.09 -14.49 14.03
N GLY A 34 0.19 -14.15 13.83
CA GLY A 34 0.72 -12.83 14.12
C GLY A 34 0.19 -11.76 13.16
N LEU A 35 -0.24 -10.63 13.70
CA LEU A 35 -0.69 -9.47 12.92
C LEU A 35 0.50 -8.58 12.54
N SER A 36 0.53 -8.14 11.29
CA SER A 36 1.57 -7.24 10.75
C SER A 36 1.02 -6.32 9.69
N HIS A 37 1.57 -5.12 9.55
CA HIS A 37 1.13 -4.14 8.56
C HIS A 37 2.31 -3.41 7.93
N VAL A 38 2.11 -2.87 6.74
CA VAL A 38 3.03 -1.90 6.13
C VAL A 38 2.71 -0.50 6.67
N LEU A 39 3.73 0.33 6.89
CA LEU A 39 3.48 1.73 7.29
C LEU A 39 2.76 2.50 6.19
N ALA A 40 1.80 3.32 6.59
CA ALA A 40 1.09 4.22 5.69
C ALA A 40 2.04 5.13 4.89
N SER A 41 3.14 5.60 5.50
CA SER A 41 4.15 6.40 4.78
C SER A 41 4.84 5.64 3.66
N THR A 42 5.04 4.33 3.81
CA THR A 42 5.62 3.49 2.76
C THR A 42 4.60 3.24 1.65
N ASP A 43 3.37 2.90 2.00
CA ASP A 43 2.28 2.70 1.02
C ASP A 43 2.03 3.97 0.19
N SER A 44 1.79 5.11 0.86
CA SER A 44 1.64 6.41 0.20
C SER A 44 2.86 6.80 -0.62
N GLY A 45 4.07 6.48 -0.17
CA GLY A 45 5.30 6.73 -0.90
C GLY A 45 5.38 5.91 -2.21
N ILE A 46 4.98 4.64 -2.17
CA ILE A 46 4.93 3.78 -3.37
C ILE A 46 3.90 4.32 -4.37
N TRP A 47 2.75 4.77 -3.89
CA TRP A 47 1.70 5.35 -4.73
C TRP A 47 2.17 6.67 -5.36
N ALA A 48 2.70 7.59 -4.54
CA ALA A 48 3.19 8.90 -5.01
C ALA A 48 4.30 8.76 -6.06
N ALA A 49 5.25 7.84 -5.86
CA ALA A 49 6.29 7.57 -6.86
C ALA A 49 5.69 7.11 -8.20
N GLY A 50 4.69 6.23 -8.17
CA GLY A 50 3.99 5.79 -9.38
C GLY A 50 3.31 6.95 -10.11
N VAL A 51 2.61 7.81 -9.38
CA VAL A 51 1.95 9.01 -9.94
C VAL A 51 2.96 9.95 -10.58
N VAL A 52 4.07 10.25 -9.90
CA VAL A 52 5.12 11.14 -10.41
C VAL A 52 5.70 10.59 -11.72
N ILE A 53 6.02 9.30 -11.78
CA ILE A 53 6.56 8.68 -13.00
C ILE A 53 5.56 8.82 -14.15
N LEU A 54 4.30 8.48 -13.91
CA LEU A 54 3.27 8.55 -14.96
C LEU A 54 3.04 9.98 -15.44
N LEU A 55 3.03 10.97 -14.54
CA LEU A 55 2.89 12.38 -14.89
C LEU A 55 4.07 12.89 -15.72
N VAL A 56 5.31 12.61 -15.29
CA VAL A 56 6.52 13.02 -16.02
C VAL A 56 6.56 12.37 -17.40
N SER A 57 6.22 11.08 -17.49
CA SER A 57 6.18 10.36 -18.76
C SER A 57 5.05 10.85 -19.67
N LEU A 58 3.91 11.25 -19.13
CA LEU A 58 2.83 11.87 -19.90
C LEU A 58 3.27 13.23 -20.46
N ILE A 59 3.84 14.09 -19.62
CA ILE A 59 4.34 15.41 -20.04
C ILE A 59 5.39 15.26 -21.14
N GLY A 60 6.35 14.34 -20.97
CA GLY A 60 7.37 14.07 -21.98
C GLY A 60 6.80 13.49 -23.27
N ALA A 61 5.81 12.60 -23.19
CA ALA A 61 5.15 12.04 -24.37
C ALA A 61 4.40 13.10 -25.17
N LEU A 62 3.71 14.02 -24.49
CA LEU A 62 3.03 15.15 -25.12
C LEU A 62 4.02 16.15 -25.74
N GLY A 63 5.08 16.51 -25.00
CA GLY A 63 6.09 17.46 -25.48
C GLY A 63 6.95 16.93 -26.63
N LEU A 64 7.19 15.61 -26.69
CA LEU A 64 7.98 14.97 -27.74
C LEU A 64 7.12 14.31 -28.83
N HIS A 65 5.79 14.40 -28.72
CA HIS A 65 4.83 13.69 -29.58
C HIS A 65 5.14 12.18 -29.74
N SER A 66 5.61 11.55 -28.67
CA SER A 66 6.12 10.18 -28.71
C SER A 66 5.43 9.30 -27.67
N ALA A 67 4.55 8.43 -28.14
CA ALA A 67 3.88 7.44 -27.31
C ALA A 67 4.87 6.45 -26.64
N LEU A 68 6.06 6.26 -27.22
CA LEU A 68 7.11 5.43 -26.65
C LEU A 68 7.60 5.95 -25.30
N PHE A 69 7.61 7.28 -25.10
CA PHE A 69 8.02 7.88 -23.83
C PHE A 69 6.99 7.62 -22.72
N PHE A 70 5.70 7.59 -23.07
CA PHE A 70 4.66 7.20 -22.14
C PHE A 70 4.72 5.70 -21.82
N ALA A 71 4.89 4.86 -22.84
CA ALA A 71 4.97 3.41 -22.68
C ALA A 71 6.16 2.99 -21.82
N SER A 72 7.34 3.60 -22.01
CA SER A 72 8.52 3.33 -21.17
C SER A 72 8.30 3.77 -19.72
N GLY A 73 7.66 4.93 -19.51
CA GLY A 73 7.21 5.39 -18.21
C GLY A 73 6.28 4.43 -17.50
N LEU A 74 5.29 3.90 -18.21
CA LEU A 74 4.34 2.92 -17.68
C LEU A 74 5.05 1.64 -17.25
N VAL A 75 5.94 1.11 -18.10
CA VAL A 75 6.76 -0.07 -17.78
C VAL A 75 7.61 0.17 -16.53
N LEU A 76 8.25 1.35 -16.45
CA LEU A 76 9.06 1.74 -15.30
C LEU A 76 8.23 1.83 -14.02
N ALA A 77 7.05 2.46 -14.08
CA ALA A 77 6.13 2.59 -12.95
C ALA A 77 5.69 1.22 -12.42
N VAL A 78 5.34 0.30 -13.31
CA VAL A 78 4.95 -1.08 -12.94
C VAL A 78 6.12 -1.83 -12.32
N ALA A 79 7.31 -1.78 -12.94
CA ALA A 79 8.50 -2.46 -12.43
C ALA A 79 8.88 -1.97 -11.02
N LEU A 80 8.89 -0.64 -10.81
CA LEU A 80 9.19 -0.03 -9.52
C LEU A 80 8.11 -0.33 -8.48
N ASN A 81 6.82 -0.36 -8.87
CA ASN A 81 5.74 -0.76 -7.98
C ASN A 81 5.93 -2.19 -7.46
N ILE A 82 6.20 -3.14 -8.36
CA ILE A 82 6.45 -4.54 -8.01
C ILE A 82 7.68 -4.64 -7.11
N TRP A 83 8.77 -3.98 -7.47
CA TRP A 83 10.02 -3.99 -6.71
C TRP A 83 9.85 -3.40 -5.30
N ALA A 84 9.16 -2.27 -5.19
CA ALA A 84 8.93 -1.60 -3.92
C ALA A 84 8.05 -2.43 -2.99
N TRP A 85 6.97 -3.05 -3.49
CA TRP A 85 6.14 -3.96 -2.68
C TRP A 85 6.87 -5.22 -2.24
N ARG A 86 7.84 -5.72 -3.04
CA ARG A 86 8.72 -6.82 -2.60
C ARG A 86 9.62 -6.38 -1.43
N ARG A 87 10.14 -5.14 -1.46
CA ARG A 87 11.04 -4.58 -0.43
C ARG A 87 10.34 -3.97 0.78
N ALA A 88 9.05 -3.63 0.68
CA ALA A 88 8.30 -2.97 1.74
C ALA A 88 8.37 -3.79 3.04
N LYS A 89 8.82 -3.15 4.13
CA LYS A 89 8.92 -3.80 5.44
C LYS A 89 7.55 -3.85 6.11
N MET A 90 7.29 -4.95 6.81
CA MET A 90 6.10 -5.10 7.64
C MET A 90 6.49 -4.97 9.11
N TYR A 91 5.60 -4.38 9.90
CA TYR A 91 5.80 -4.13 11.31
C TYR A 91 4.73 -4.87 12.11
N PRO A 92 5.13 -5.59 13.17
CA PRO A 92 4.19 -6.30 14.02
C PRO A 92 3.30 -5.30 14.77
N ILE A 93 2.04 -5.69 14.99
CA ILE A 93 1.07 -4.92 15.77
C ILE A 93 0.32 -5.86 16.72
N SER A 94 -0.10 -5.39 17.89
CA SER A 94 -0.97 -6.16 18.78
C SER A 94 -2.42 -6.09 18.30
N ALA A 95 -3.23 -7.08 18.68
CA ALA A 95 -4.64 -7.12 18.32
C ALA A 95 -5.41 -5.93 18.93
N GLU A 96 -5.04 -5.52 20.14
CA GLU A 96 -5.64 -4.37 20.83
C GLU A 96 -5.37 -3.08 20.04
N ALA A 97 -4.11 -2.84 19.65
CA ALA A 97 -3.72 -1.65 18.89
C ALA A 97 -4.38 -1.61 17.50
N ALA A 98 -4.52 -2.77 16.84
CA ALA A 98 -5.23 -2.87 15.57
C ALA A 98 -6.73 -2.56 15.71
N SER A 99 -7.38 -3.10 16.75
CA SER A 99 -8.80 -2.86 16.99
C SER A 99 -9.12 -1.39 17.31
N LEU A 100 -8.24 -0.72 18.06
CA LEU A 100 -8.32 0.71 18.35
C LEU A 100 -8.17 1.54 17.06
N ALA A 101 -7.17 1.21 16.24
CA ALA A 101 -6.98 1.88 14.95
C ALA A 101 -8.18 1.69 14.01
N GLY A 102 -8.77 0.49 13.99
CA GLY A 102 -9.99 0.22 13.23
C GLY A 102 -11.17 1.08 13.66
N LYS A 103 -11.42 1.18 14.99
CA LYS A 103 -12.52 2.02 15.53
C LYS A 103 -12.36 3.49 15.13
N VAL A 104 -11.16 4.03 15.24
CA VAL A 104 -10.87 5.43 14.87
C VAL A 104 -11.07 5.66 13.36
N HIS A 105 -10.70 4.69 12.53
CA HIS A 105 -10.91 4.79 11.09
C HIS A 105 -12.40 4.85 10.73
N TRP A 106 -13.22 3.98 11.33
CA TRP A 106 -14.67 3.96 11.10
C TRP A 106 -15.38 5.20 11.65
N THR A 107 -14.95 5.74 12.79
CA THR A 107 -15.54 6.98 13.31
C THR A 107 -15.25 8.17 12.41
N LEU A 108 -14.02 8.29 11.89
CA LEU A 108 -13.67 9.31 10.89
C LEU A 108 -14.48 9.15 9.61
N ALA A 109 -14.60 7.92 9.10
CA ALA A 109 -15.41 7.63 7.92
C ALA A 109 -16.88 8.03 8.12
N GLY A 110 -17.45 7.74 9.30
CA GLY A 110 -18.81 8.14 9.66
C GLY A 110 -19.00 9.66 9.73
N ILE A 111 -18.04 10.39 10.30
CA ILE A 111 -18.07 11.86 10.34
C ILE A 111 -18.05 12.46 8.92
N TYR A 112 -17.15 11.95 8.06
CA TYR A 112 -17.08 12.41 6.66
C TYR A 112 -18.37 12.12 5.89
N ALA A 113 -18.93 10.92 6.04
CA ALA A 113 -20.19 10.55 5.40
C ALA A 113 -21.36 11.44 5.87
N PHE A 114 -21.40 11.74 7.17
CA PHE A 114 -22.39 12.66 7.73
C PHE A 114 -22.24 14.06 7.14
N LEU A 115 -21.04 14.64 7.13
CA LEU A 115 -20.81 15.98 6.56
C LEU A 115 -21.17 16.05 5.07
N ALA A 116 -20.85 15.01 4.30
CA ALA A 116 -21.19 14.93 2.87
C ALA A 116 -22.71 14.89 2.59
N LEU A 117 -23.53 14.47 3.55
CA LEU A 117 -25.00 14.49 3.41
C LEU A 117 -25.61 15.89 3.59
N PHE A 118 -24.87 16.83 4.18
CA PHE A 118 -25.30 18.22 4.39
C PHE A 118 -24.58 19.22 3.47
N GLN A 119 -23.92 18.72 2.42
CA GLN A 119 -23.38 19.51 1.30
C GLN A 119 -24.29 19.37 0.08
#